data_AF-A0A2H9RR98-F1
#
_entry.id   AF-A0A2H9RR98-F1
#
_cell.length_a   1.000
_cell.length_b   1.000
_cell.length_c   1.000
_cell.angle_alpha   90.00
_cell.angle_beta   90.00
_cell.angle_gamma   90.00
#
_symmetry.space_group_name_H-M   'P 1'
#
loop_
_entity.id
_entity.type
_entity.pdbx_description
1 polymer ?
#
loop_
_entity_poly.entity_id
_entity_poly.type
_entity_poly.pdbx_seq_one_letter_code
_entity_poly.pdbx_strand_id
1 'polypeptide(L)'
;ESYKQIAENFVPEVESVPDTAFGIITGCVYSGFLQAYQNQQQTPSLEDMKEFNQIIKERAPLIKKSILIPSSTEVSDKQDQA
;
A
#
# COMPACT_ATOMS: atom_id res chain seq x y z
N GLU A 1 3.57 5.13 10.93
CA GLU A 1 4.46 5.13 9.74
C GLU A 1 3.62 5.07 8.49
N SER A 2 4.03 5.75 7.42
CA SER A 2 3.47 5.57 6.08
C SER A 2 4.01 4.29 5.45
N TYR A 3 3.32 3.73 4.46
CA TYR A 3 3.83 2.56 3.71
C TYR A 3 5.18 2.80 3.04
N LYS A 4 5.49 4.05 2.69
CA LYS A 4 6.81 4.45 2.18
C LYS A 4 7.88 4.34 3.27
N GLN A 5 7.61 4.86 4.47
CA GLN A 5 8.54 4.75 5.60
C GLN A 5 8.80 3.29 5.99
N ILE A 6 7.77 2.45 5.94
CA ILE A 6 7.93 1.01 6.16
C ILE A 6 8.84 0.41 5.09
N ALA A 7 8.65 0.76 3.81
CA ALA A 7 9.49 0.29 2.72
C ALA A 7 10.95 0.77 2.82
N GLU A 8 11.20 1.97 3.34
CA GLU A 8 12.55 2.51 3.56
C GLU A 8 13.37 1.68 4.55
N ASN A 9 12.72 1.03 5.52
CA ASN A 9 13.39 0.15 6.50
C ASN A 9 13.99 -1.12 5.88
N PHE A 10 13.66 -1.44 4.63
CA PHE A 10 14.19 -2.60 3.91
C PHE A 10 15.30 -2.23 2.92
N VAL A 11 15.84 -1.01 3.01
CA VAL A 11 17.05 -0.64 2.27
C VAL A 11 18.26 -1.13 3.06
N PRO A 12 19.23 -1.83 2.44
CA PRO A 12 19.47 -1.95 0.99
C PRO A 12 18.88 -3.20 0.32
N GLU A 13 18.12 -4.03 1.02
CA GLU A 13 17.58 -5.29 0.50
C GLU A 13 16.59 -5.09 -0.67
N VAL A 14 15.96 -3.92 -0.77
CA VAL A 14 15.02 -3.58 -1.85
C VAL A 14 15.61 -2.58 -2.84
N GLU A 15 15.38 -2.82 -4.13
CA GLU A 15 15.88 -1.96 -5.22
C GLU A 15 15.05 -0.68 -5.39
N SER A 16 13.77 -0.71 -5.02
CA SER A 16 12.82 0.38 -5.24
C SER A 16 11.87 0.50 -4.05
N VAL A 17 12.04 1.58 -3.28
CA VAL A 17 11.14 1.94 -2.18
C VAL A 17 9.68 2.10 -2.66
N PRO A 18 9.39 2.80 -3.79
CA PRO A 18 8.02 2.91 -4.27
C PRO A 18 7.37 1.58 -4.65
N ASP A 19 8.11 0.66 -5.30
CA ASP A 19 7.58 -0.65 -5.67
C ASP A 19 7.40 -1.55 -4.43
N THR A 20 8.30 -1.43 -3.46
CA THR A 20 8.18 -2.12 -2.17
C THR A 20 6.96 -1.63 -1.40
N ALA A 21 6.75 -0.31 -1.31
CA ALA A 21 5.56 0.28 -0.69
C ALA A 21 4.27 -0.17 -1.40
N PHE A 22 4.29 -0.24 -2.74
CA PHE A 22 3.18 -0.78 -3.52
C PHE A 22 2.90 -2.25 -3.18
N GLY A 23 3.96 -3.06 -3.06
CA GLY A 23 3.87 -4.46 -2.64
C GLY A 23 3.29 -4.61 -1.24
N ILE A 24 3.73 -3.79 -0.28
CA ILE A 24 3.19 -3.77 1.09
C ILE A 24 1.70 -3.43 1.08
N ILE A 25 1.29 -2.36 0.38
CA ILE A 25 -0.12 -1.96 0.29
C ILE A 25 -0.96 -3.10 -0.31
N THR A 26 -0.52 -3.68 -1.42
CA THR A 26 -1.22 -4.77 -2.09
C THR A 26 -1.32 -6.00 -1.18
N GLY A 27 -0.23 -6.33 -0.47
CA GLY A 27 -0.17 -7.41 0.50
C GLY A 27 -1.11 -7.20 1.69
N CYS A 28 -1.20 -5.97 2.22
CA CYS A 28 -2.14 -5.63 3.30
C CYS A 28 -3.59 -5.79 2.84
N VAL A 29 -3.93 -5.31 1.64
CA VAL A 29 -5.28 -5.45 1.07
C VAL A 29 -5.63 -6.92 0.83
N TYR A 30 -4.70 -7.72 0.28
CA TYR A 30 -4.88 -9.15 0.10
C TYR A 30 -5.06 -9.90 1.43
N SER A 31 -4.25 -9.55 2.43
CA SER A 31 -4.38 -10.14 3.78
C SER A 31 -5.73 -9.80 4.40
N GLY A 32 -6.19 -8.56 4.28
CA GLY A 32 -7.53 -8.15 4.73
C GLY A 32 -8.66 -8.88 4.01
N PHE A 33 -8.52 -9.08 2.70
CA PHE A 33 -9.44 -9.90 1.91
C PHE A 33 -9.51 -11.33 2.46
N LEU A 34 -8.37 -12.01 2.62
CA LEU A 34 -8.36 -13.37 3.16
C LEU A 34 -8.91 -13.43 4.60
N GLN A 35 -8.54 -12.48 5.44
CA GLN A 35 -8.98 -12.40 6.83
C GLN A 35 -10.51 -12.25 6.92
N ALA A 36 -11.13 -11.50 6.01
CA ALA A 36 -12.59 -11.34 5.97
C ALA A 36 -13.32 -12.67 5.70
N TYR A 37 -12.77 -13.54 4.85
CA TYR A 37 -13.29 -14.89 4.63
C TYR A 37 -13.03 -15.79 5.84
N GLN A 38 -11.81 -15.75 6.39
CA GLN A 38 -11.45 -16.55 7.57
C GLN A 38 -12.34 -16.25 8.78
N ASN A 39 -12.68 -14.98 9.02
CA ASN A 39 -13.59 -14.57 10.11
C ASN A 39 -14.99 -15.19 10.00
N GLN A 40 -15.41 -15.57 8.78
CA GLN A 40 -16.68 -16.24 8.49
C GLN A 40 -16.52 -17.76 8.39
N GLN A 41 -15.34 -18.31 8.72
CA GLN A 41 -14.98 -19.71 8.52
C GLN A 41 -15.10 -20.17 7.06
N GLN A 42 -14.86 -19.24 6.14
CA GLN A 42 -14.91 -19.47 4.69
C GLN A 42 -13.52 -19.36 4.07
N THR A 43 -13.43 -19.84 2.84
CA THR A 43 -12.27 -19.64 1.96
C THR A 43 -12.76 -19.01 0.65
N PRO A 44 -12.05 -18.02 0.09
CA PRO A 44 -12.43 -17.44 -1.17
C PRO A 44 -12.41 -18.48 -2.28
N SER A 45 -13.38 -18.39 -3.18
CA SER A 45 -13.44 -19.22 -4.38
C SER A 45 -12.44 -18.74 -5.43
N LEU A 46 -12.24 -19.54 -6.48
CA LEU A 46 -11.41 -19.12 -7.61
C LEU A 46 -11.94 -17.86 -8.29
N GLU A 47 -13.27 -17.68 -8.32
CA GLU A 47 -13.88 -16.49 -8.93
C GLU A 47 -13.63 -15.24 -8.10
N ASP A 48 -13.82 -15.33 -6.77
CA ASP A 48 -13.52 -14.22 -5.85
C ASP A 48 -12.04 -13.79 -5.97
N MET A 49 -11.14 -14.75 -6.11
CA MET A 49 -9.72 -14.48 -6.30
C MET A 49 -9.43 -13.77 -7.63
N LYS A 50 -10.13 -14.12 -8.71
CA LYS A 50 -9.99 -13.45 -10.01
C LYS A 50 -10.52 -12.02 -9.94
N GLU A 51 -11.69 -11.82 -9.34
CA GLU A 51 -12.27 -10.49 -9.16
C GLU A 51 -11.37 -9.60 -8.30
N PHE A 52 -10.86 -10.13 -7.19
CA PHE A 52 -9.86 -9.44 -6.36
C PHE A 52 -8.66 -8.97 -7.18
N ASN A 53 -8.04 -9.88 -7.94
CA ASN A 53 -6.89 -9.55 -8.77
C ASN A 53 -7.22 -8.50 -9.84
N GLN A 54 -8.41 -8.56 -10.42
CA GLN A 54 -8.88 -7.57 -11.38
C GLN A 54 -9.03 -6.19 -10.74
N ILE A 55 -9.63 -6.11 -9.55
CA ILE A 55 -9.76 -4.86 -8.77
C ILE A 55 -8.37 -4.27 -8.46
N ILE A 56 -7.43 -5.09 -7.96
CA ILE A 56 -6.06 -4.62 -7.67
C ILE A 56 -5.40 -4.09 -8.94
N LYS A 57 -5.52 -4.80 -10.06
CA LYS A 57 -4.94 -4.40 -11.34
C LYS A 57 -5.50 -3.06 -11.84
N GLU A 58 -6.82 -2.86 -11.72
CA GLU A 58 -7.47 -1.60 -12.09
C GLU A 58 -7.07 -0.43 -11.19
N ARG A 59 -6.85 -0.69 -9.90
CA ARG A 59 -6.47 0.33 -8.92
C ARG A 59 -4.96 0.59 -8.87
N ALA A 60 -4.13 -0.31 -9.39
CA ALA A 60 -2.68 -0.22 -9.32
C ALA A 60 -2.09 1.13 -9.78
N PRO A 61 -2.55 1.76 -10.88
CA PRO A 61 -2.04 3.06 -11.30
C PRO A 61 -2.31 4.17 -10.26
N LEU A 62 -3.47 4.14 -9.61
CA LEU A 62 -3.85 5.11 -8.59
C LEU A 62 -3.04 4.93 -7.31
N ILE A 63 -2.82 3.67 -6.90
CA ILE A 63 -1.99 3.33 -5.74
C ILE A 63 -0.54 3.75 -5.99
N LYS A 64 0.03 3.44 -7.16
CA LYS A 64 1.40 3.89 -7.49
C LYS A 64 1.50 5.42 -7.51
N LYS A 65 0.51 6.10 -8.09
CA LYS A 65 0.48 7.56 -8.12
C LYS A 65 0.47 8.18 -6.72
N SER A 66 -0.28 7.63 -5.76
CA SER A 66 -0.31 8.16 -4.39
C SER A 66 0.99 7.95 -3.62
N ILE A 67 1.78 6.94 -3.96
CA ILE A 67 3.11 6.69 -3.36
C ILE A 67 4.17 7.65 -3.95
N LEU A 68 4.08 7.93 -5.24
CA LEU A 68 5.06 8.73 -5.97
C LEU A 68 4.88 10.24 -5.79
N ILE A 69 3.65 10.69 -5.53
CA ILE A 69 3.39 12.11 -5.26
C ILE A 69 3.98 12.42 -3.88
N PRO A 70 4.98 13.32 -3.77
CA PRO A 70 5.38 13.83 -2.47
C PRO A 70 4.15 14.50 -1.86
N SER A 71 3.80 14.13 -0.64
CA SER A 71 2.81 14.86 0.15
C SER A 71 3.30 16.28 0.33
N SER A 72 2.90 17.19 -0.57
CA SER A 72 3.12 18.63 -0.45
C SER A 72 2.24 19.19 0.66
N THR A 73 2.43 18.74 1.91
CA THR A 73 1.93 19.41 3.11
C THR A 73 2.67 18.90 4.36
N GLU A 74 3.98 19.11 4.40
CA GLU A 74 4.61 19.54 5.65
C GLU A 74 4.97 21.01 5.43
N VAL A 75 3.99 21.88 5.62
CA VAL A 75 4.30 23.29 5.85
C VAL A 75 5.05 23.31 7.17
N SER A 76 6.38 23.42 7.10
CA SER A 76 7.16 23.89 8.23
C SER A 76 6.69 25.31 8.53
N ASP A 77 5.70 25.45 9.40
CA ASP A 77 5.50 26.68 10.15
C ASP A 77 6.72 26.84 11.07
N LYS A 78 7.82 27.34 10.49
CA LYS A 78 8.79 28.09 11.28
C LYS A 78 8.10 29.40 11.63
N GLN A 79 7.45 29.43 12.79
CA GLN A 79 7.12 30.70 13.42
C GLN A 79 8.44 31.43 13.68
N ASP A 80 8.62 32.52 12.95
CA ASP A 80 9.56 33.58 13.25
C ASP A 80 9.40 33.99 14.72
N GLN A 81 10.45 33.75 15.52
CA GLN A 81 10.70 34.51 16.72
C GLN A 81 11.90 35.41 16.43
N ALA A 82 11.61 36.69 16.18
CA ALA A 82 12.52 37.81 16.30
C ALA A 82 11.78 38.95 17.01
#